data_AF-A0A655D4H8-F1
#
_entry.id   AF-A0A655D4H8-F1
#
_cell.length_a   1.000
_cell.length_b   1.000
_cell.length_c   1.000
_cell.angle_alpha   90.00
_cell.angle_beta   90.00
_cell.angle_gamma   90.00
#
_symmetry.space_group_name_H-M   'P 1'
#
loop_
_entity.id
_entity.type
_entity.pdbx_description
1 polymer ?
#
loop_
_entity_poly.entity_id
_entity_poly.type
_entity_poly.pdbx_seq_one_letter_code
_entity_poly.pdbx_strand_id
1 'polypeptide(L)' 'MVKSAGRKKEEKWLTTLGDMDFEPVDMTSLVIVGNKTTYVQDGLMITPRGYTL' A
#
# COMPACT_ATOMS: atom_id res chain seq x y z
N MET A 1 2.30 -1.71 1.87
CA MET A 1 3.36 -2.65 1.45
C MET A 1 2.73 -3.97 1.07
N VAL A 2 3.26 -4.64 0.05
CA VAL A 2 2.89 -6.02 -0.31
C VAL A 2 4.17 -6.85 -0.38
N LYS A 3 4.21 -7.99 0.31
CA LYS A 3 5.34 -8.92 0.30
C LYS A 3 4.98 -10.14 -0.52
N SER A 4 5.93 -10.62 -1.33
CA SER A 4 5.74 -11.84 -2.14
C SER A 4 4.48 -11.79 -3.01
N ALA A 5 4.18 -10.62 -3.58
CA ALA A 5 3.02 -10.40 -4.43
C ALA A 5 2.91 -11.45 -5.56
N GLY A 6 1.73 -12.01 -5.76
CA GLY A 6 1.42 -13.06 -6.73
C GLY A 6 1.93 -14.46 -6.35
N ARG A 7 2.42 -14.68 -5.12
CA ARG A 7 2.94 -15.98 -4.66
C ARG A 7 2.14 -16.52 -3.48
N LYS A 8 2.34 -17.80 -3.13
CA LYS A 8 1.64 -18.48 -2.03
C LYS A 8 1.74 -17.78 -0.66
N LYS A 9 2.84 -17.07 -0.42
CA LYS A 9 3.11 -16.32 0.83
C LYS A 9 2.86 -14.82 0.68
N GLU A 10 1.87 -14.43 -0.13
CA GLU A 10 1.53 -13.02 -0.26
C GLU A 10 0.98 -12.47 1.06
N GLU A 11 1.54 -11.35 1.51
CA GLU A 11 1.09 -10.63 2.69
C GLU A 11 0.99 -9.14 2.35
N LYS A 12 0.01 -8.43 2.92
CA LYS A 12 -0.22 -7.01 2.65
C LYS A 12 -0.46 -6.22 3.93
N TRP A 13 0.11 -5.01 3.97
CA TRP A 13 -0.06 -4.05 5.04
C TRP A 13 -0.49 -2.70 4.46
N LEU A 14 -1.53 -2.12 5.06
CA LEU A 14 -1.95 -0.75 4.85
C LEU A 14 -1.62 0.06 6.10
N THR A 15 -0.77 1.07 5.93
CA THR A 15 -0.29 1.92 7.00
C THR A 15 0.11 3.28 6.42
N THR A 16 0.32 4.28 7.27
CA THR A 16 0.94 5.53 6.87
C THR A 16 2.46 5.34 6.72
N LEU A 17 3.16 6.27 6.07
CA LEU A 17 4.62 6.18 5.97
C LEU A 17 5.30 6.36 7.34
N GLY A 18 4.71 7.15 8.24
CA GLY A 18 5.26 7.39 9.58
C GLY A 18 5.09 6.19 10.52
N ASP A 19 4.02 5.42 10.35
CA ASP A 19 3.69 4.25 11.17
C ASP A 19 4.10 2.93 10.49
N MET A 20 4.93 2.99 9.45
CA MET A 20 5.38 1.79 8.74
C MET A 20 6.45 1.05 9.56
N ASP A 21 6.18 -0.21 9.87
CA ASP A 21 7.20 -1.14 10.33
C ASP A 21 8.04 -1.63 9.14
N PHE A 22 9.34 -1.38 9.21
CA PHE A 22 10.30 -1.74 8.16
C PHE A 22 10.97 -3.11 8.41
N GLU A 23 10.81 -3.71 9.59
CA GLU A 23 11.38 -5.04 9.89
C GLU A 23 10.98 -6.15 8.88
N PRO A 24 9.71 -6.27 8.42
CA PRO A 24 9.31 -7.33 7.49
C PRO A 24 9.74 -7.09 6.02
N VAL A 25 10.33 -5.92 5.71
CA VAL A 25 10.72 -5.52 4.34
C VAL A 25 11.93 -6.34 3.87
N ASP A 26 11.79 -6.97 2.70
CA ASP A 26 12.87 -7.71 2.05
C ASP A 26 12.86 -7.54 0.52
N MET A 27 13.74 -8.26 -0.17
CA MET A 27 13.89 -8.22 -1.64
C MET A 27 12.62 -8.58 -2.43
N THR A 28 11.62 -9.18 -1.78
CA THR A 28 10.33 -9.54 -2.40
C THR A 28 9.20 -8.57 -2.03
N SER A 29 9.53 -7.44 -1.41
CA SER A 29 8.58 -6.45 -0.92
C SER A 29 8.39 -5.30 -1.91
N LEU A 30 7.13 -4.91 -2.11
CA LEU A 30 6.71 -3.74 -2.88
C LEU A 30 6.13 -2.70 -1.91
N VAL A 31 6.73 -1.51 -1.90
CA VAL A 31 6.21 -0.35 -1.18
C VAL A 31 5.50 0.55 -2.18
N ILE A 32 4.20 0.78 -1.94
CA ILE A 32 3.37 1.68 -2.75
C ILE A 32 3.09 2.91 -1.88
N VAL A 33 3.53 4.08 -2.36
CA VAL A 33 3.32 5.36 -1.68
C VAL A 33 2.29 6.16 -2.46
N GLY A 34 1.13 6.36 -1.84
CA GLY A 34 0.11 7.28 -2.33
C GLY A 34 0.57 8.73 -2.25
N ASN A 35 -0.08 9.61 -3.01
CA ASN A 35 0.14 11.05 -2.89
C ASN A 35 -0.77 11.64 -1.80
N LYS A 36 -0.76 12.96 -1.65
CA LYS A 36 -1.56 13.68 -0.63
C LYS A 36 -3.08 13.50 -0.74
N THR A 37 -3.61 13.08 -1.90
CA THR A 37 -5.04 12.84 -2.10
C THR A 37 -5.41 11.36 -2.01
N THR A 38 -4.42 10.49 -1.79
CA THR A 38 -4.66 9.07 -1.56
C THR A 38 -5.24 8.85 -0.17
N TYR A 39 -6.32 8.06 -0.07
CA TYR A 39 -6.96 7.68 1.19
C TYR A 39 -7.28 6.18 1.21
N VAL A 40 -7.68 5.66 2.37
CA VAL A 40 -8.09 4.26 2.53
C VAL A 40 -9.60 4.19 2.71
N GLN A 41 -10.24 3.32 1.94
CA GLN A 41 -11.66 2.98 2.08
C GLN A 41 -11.84 1.50 1.80
N ASP A 42 -12.59 0.80 2.65
CA ASP A 42 -12.86 -0.64 2.53
C ASP A 42 -11.60 -1.51 2.39
N GLY A 43 -10.51 -1.12 3.06
CA GLY A 43 -9.23 -1.81 2.98
C GLY A 43 -8.54 -1.68 1.62
N LEU A 44 -8.92 -0.68 0.82
CA LEU A 44 -8.33 -0.34 -0.47
C LEU A 44 -7.71 1.05 -0.42
N MET A 45 -6.57 1.21 -1.07
CA MET A 45 -5.92 2.51 -1.26
C MET A 45 -6.48 3.17 -2.53
N ILE A 46 -7.14 4.32 -2.39
CA ILE A 46 -7.85 5.01 -3.47
C ILE A 46 -7.22 6.38 -3.68
N THR A 47 -6.95 6.73 -4.95
CA THR A 47 -6.53 8.08 -5.34
C THR A 47 -7.53 8.64 -6.34
N PRO A 48 -8.32 9.67 -5.98
CA PRO A 48 -9.25 10.32 -6.90
C PRO A 48 -8.51 10.91 -8.10
N ARG A 49 -9.04 10.71 -9.31
CA ARG A 49 -8.43 11.23 -10.55
C ARG A 49 -8.91 12.64 -10.93
N GLY A 50 -9.62 13.32 -10.03
CA GLY A 50 -10.03 14.73 -10.19
C GLY A 50 -11.05 14.99 -11.30
N TYR A 51 -11.63 13.96 -11.91
CA TYR A 51 -12.69 14.13 -12.90
C TYR A 51 -13.99 14.54 -12.22
N THR A 52 -14.58 15.65 -12.69
CA THR A 52 -15.97 15.99 -12.42
C THR A 52 -16.83 15.20 -13.40
N LEU A 53 -17.79 14.42 -12.89
CA LEU A 53 -18.82 13.76 -13.70
C LEU A 53 -19.89 14.76 -14.15
#